data_AF-A0A7S0X1G6-F1
#
_entry.id   AF-A0A7S0X1G6-F1
#
_cell.length_a   1.000
_cell.length_b   1.000
_cell.length_c   1.000
_cell.angle_alpha   90.00
_cell.angle_beta   90.00
_cell.angle_gamma   90.00
#
_symmetry.space_group_name_H-M   'P 1'
#
loop_
_entity.id
_entity.type
_entity.pdbx_description
1 polymer ?
#
loop_
_entity_poly.entity_id
_entity_poly.type
_entity_poly.pdbx_seq_one_letter_code
_entity_poly.pdbx_strand_id
1 'polypeptide(L)'
;LHLLPEPAEPLPPPDDGKQKGRGGGKSGAKPGSGAKGPEAATKPPAPKLYPAAFGLDRTRIRLKAGATDKLRASFLPFALGAHYCTVVMKDKDAGEFVYELVGEAGLPAPVAEARGVVPLEAQNHAYDLFVPWANTQLEAAKRTFLEKHPLAKDKEQAGLLKADPFKAASQLEYSVSQTNSLMSCPGKLTLTPGASAPVPVEKGGPLPGKPGEPAPPNVLRLGLKPV
;
A
#
# COMPACT_ATOMS: atom_id res chain seq x y z
N LEU A 1 12.25 20.73 20.40
CA LEU A 1 12.32 21.40 19.08
C LEU A 1 11.07 22.24 18.91
N HIS A 2 11.17 23.54 19.23
CA HIS A 2 10.12 24.52 18.95
C HIS A 2 10.40 25.08 17.55
N LEU A 3 9.49 24.82 16.61
CA LEU A 3 9.49 25.46 15.29
C LEU A 3 8.60 26.70 15.40
N LEU A 4 9.24 27.87 15.41
CA LEU A 4 8.57 29.15 15.22
C LEU A 4 8.08 29.25 13.76
N PRO A 5 6.87 29.75 13.52
CA PRO A 5 6.41 30.06 12.17
C PRO A 5 7.16 31.30 11.64
N GLU A 6 7.84 31.14 10.50
CA GLU A 6 8.35 32.30 9.75
C GLU A 6 7.18 33.17 9.26
N PRO A 7 7.27 34.51 9.36
CA PRO A 7 6.24 35.40 8.86
C PRO A 7 6.21 35.37 7.33
N ALA A 8 5.04 35.06 6.77
CA ALA A 8 4.79 35.09 5.33
C ALA A 8 5.10 36.47 4.73
N GLU A 9 5.82 36.47 3.62
CA GLU A 9 6.11 37.68 2.84
C GLU A 9 4.81 38.35 2.33
N PRO A 10 4.75 39.69 2.29
CA PRO A 10 3.57 40.41 1.84
C PRO A 10 3.34 40.23 0.33
N LEU A 11 2.09 39.94 -0.03
CA LEU A 11 1.62 39.80 -1.41
C LEU A 11 1.86 41.08 -2.24
N PRO A 12 2.15 40.96 -3.55
CA PRO A 12 2.23 42.10 -4.44
C PRO A 12 0.88 42.82 -4.58
N PRO A 13 0.88 44.16 -4.78
CA PRO A 13 -0.33 44.95 -4.87
C PRO A 13 -1.14 44.60 -6.14
N PRO A 14 -2.48 44.75 -6.09
CA PRO A 14 -3.36 44.48 -7.22
C PRO A 14 -3.22 45.53 -8.32
N ASP A 15 -3.20 45.06 -9.56
CA ASP A 15 -3.14 45.86 -10.79
C ASP A 15 -4.54 46.43 -11.13
N ASP A 16 -4.71 47.74 -11.00
CA ASP A 16 -5.95 48.48 -11.29
C ASP A 16 -6.12 48.70 -12.82
N GLY A 17 -6.54 47.65 -13.53
CA GLY A 17 -6.90 47.71 -14.94
C GLY A 17 -8.38 47.98 -15.22
N LYS A 18 -8.80 49.25 -15.18
CA LYS A 18 -10.11 49.71 -15.69
C LYS A 18 -10.17 49.60 -17.22
N GLN A 19 -11.12 48.83 -17.78
CA GLN A 19 -11.63 49.12 -19.13
C GLN A 19 -13.14 48.87 -19.26
N LYS A 20 -13.86 49.97 -19.55
CA LYS A 20 -15.28 50.03 -19.92
C LYS A 20 -15.44 49.56 -21.38
N GLY A 21 -16.46 48.76 -21.65
CA GLY A 21 -16.98 48.50 -23.00
C GLY A 21 -18.41 48.00 -22.96
N ARG A 22 -19.33 48.74 -23.60
CA ARG A 22 -20.78 48.53 -23.66
C ARG A 22 -21.17 47.95 -25.03
N GLY A 23 -22.18 47.08 -25.08
CA GLY A 23 -22.86 46.59 -26.29
C GLY A 23 -22.93 45.06 -26.30
N GLY A 24 -24.05 44.34 -26.43
CA GLY A 24 -25.33 44.64 -27.06
C GLY A 24 -25.43 43.84 -28.37
N GLY A 25 -25.96 42.61 -28.35
CA GLY A 25 -26.24 41.86 -29.59
C GLY A 25 -26.53 40.36 -29.41
N LYS A 26 -27.79 39.97 -29.68
CA LYS A 26 -28.26 38.59 -29.89
C LYS A 26 -27.78 38.06 -31.25
N SER A 27 -27.30 36.82 -31.31
CA SER A 27 -27.60 35.85 -32.37
C SER A 27 -26.92 34.52 -32.06
N GLY A 28 -27.64 33.42 -32.31
CA GLY A 28 -27.12 32.06 -32.14
C GLY A 28 -26.46 31.52 -33.41
N ALA A 29 -25.48 30.64 -33.24
CA ALA A 29 -25.15 29.55 -34.17
C ALA A 29 -24.21 28.56 -33.47
N LYS A 30 -24.29 27.30 -33.90
CA LYS A 30 -23.68 26.07 -33.38
C LYS A 30 -22.22 25.88 -33.91
N PRO A 31 -21.50 24.80 -33.52
CA PRO A 31 -20.14 24.85 -32.99
C PRO A 31 -19.04 24.71 -34.04
N GLY A 32 -17.96 25.47 -33.87
CA GLY A 32 -16.73 25.37 -34.64
C GLY A 32 -15.68 24.51 -33.93
N SER A 33 -15.29 23.43 -34.60
CA SER A 33 -14.12 22.60 -34.34
C SER A 33 -12.84 23.43 -34.19
N GLY A 34 -12.10 23.24 -33.09
CA GLY A 34 -10.85 23.94 -32.82
C GLY A 34 -9.93 23.15 -31.89
N ALA A 35 -8.88 22.59 -32.50
CA ALA A 35 -7.58 22.24 -31.92
C ALA A 35 -7.55 21.34 -30.67
N LYS A 36 -7.50 20.02 -30.91
CA LYS A 36 -6.84 19.09 -29.99
C LYS A 36 -5.37 19.48 -29.87
N GLY A 37 -4.96 19.94 -28.69
CA GLY A 37 -3.55 19.97 -28.29
C GLY A 37 -2.97 18.54 -28.26
N PRO A 38 -1.63 18.39 -28.20
CA PRO A 38 -1.00 17.08 -28.19
C PRO A 38 -1.39 16.35 -26.91
N GLU A 39 -2.35 15.44 -27.06
CA GLU A 39 -2.74 14.43 -26.11
C GLU A 39 -1.50 13.56 -25.88
N ALA A 40 -0.75 13.87 -24.81
CA ALA A 40 0.32 13.02 -24.34
C ALA A 40 -0.26 11.62 -24.22
N ALA A 41 0.23 10.70 -25.06
CA ALA A 41 -0.21 9.32 -25.13
C ALA A 41 0.01 8.69 -23.76
N THR A 42 -1.02 8.77 -22.94
CA THR A 42 -1.01 8.25 -21.59
C THR A 42 -1.16 6.75 -21.80
N LYS A 43 -0.05 6.03 -21.67
CA LYS A 43 -0.01 4.57 -21.68
C LYS A 43 -1.20 4.08 -20.84
N PRO A 44 -2.06 3.18 -21.35
CA PRO A 44 -3.24 2.74 -20.62
C PRO A 44 -2.78 2.28 -19.23
N PRO A 45 -3.35 2.85 -18.15
CA PRO A 45 -2.91 2.52 -16.80
C PRO A 45 -3.05 1.01 -16.64
N ALA A 46 -1.97 0.37 -16.17
CA ALA A 46 -2.01 -1.05 -15.85
C ALA A 46 -3.24 -1.33 -14.97
N PRO A 47 -3.93 -2.47 -15.16
CA PRO A 47 -5.13 -2.78 -14.41
C PRO A 47 -4.83 -2.65 -12.91
N LYS A 48 -5.53 -1.74 -12.24
CA LYS A 48 -5.36 -1.51 -10.80
C LYS A 48 -5.81 -2.76 -10.08
N LEU A 49 -4.86 -3.55 -9.59
CA LEU A 49 -5.14 -4.81 -8.90
C LEU A 49 -5.73 -4.59 -7.50
N TYR A 50 -5.46 -3.42 -6.92
CA TYR A 50 -5.81 -3.09 -5.55
C TYR A 50 -6.51 -1.73 -5.45
N PRO A 51 -7.32 -1.50 -4.39
CA PRO A 51 -7.93 -0.21 -4.16
C PRO A 51 -6.88 0.87 -3.83
N ALA A 52 -7.30 2.12 -3.92
CA ALA A 52 -6.49 3.26 -3.52
C ALA A 52 -6.15 3.21 -2.03
N ALA A 53 -4.90 3.52 -1.70
CA ALA A 53 -4.38 3.44 -0.33
C ALA A 53 -4.95 4.51 0.61
N PHE A 54 -5.36 5.66 0.08
CA PHE A 54 -5.87 6.78 0.87
C PHE A 54 -7.40 6.89 0.77
N GLY A 55 -8.06 7.18 1.90
CA GLY A 55 -9.47 7.52 1.93
C GLY A 55 -9.74 8.68 2.89
N LEU A 56 -10.59 9.62 2.50
CA LEU A 56 -11.03 10.73 3.37
C LEU A 56 -12.39 10.41 3.98
N ASP A 57 -12.56 10.67 5.28
CA ASP A 57 -13.83 10.39 5.97
C ASP A 57 -15.02 11.20 5.44
N ARG A 58 -14.73 12.36 4.82
CA ARG A 58 -15.69 13.20 4.11
C ARG A 58 -15.03 13.97 2.97
N THR A 59 -15.82 14.30 1.95
CA THR A 59 -15.40 15.09 0.80
C THR A 59 -15.79 16.57 0.90
N ARG A 60 -16.56 16.94 1.93
CA ARG A 60 -17.05 18.30 2.16
C ARG A 60 -16.98 18.67 3.62
N ILE A 61 -16.56 19.91 3.89
CA ILE A 61 -16.48 20.51 5.22
C ILE A 61 -17.31 21.79 5.20
N ARG A 62 -17.97 22.11 6.31
CA ARG A 62 -18.68 23.38 6.51
C ARG A 62 -18.12 24.05 7.75
N LEU A 63 -17.44 25.17 7.56
CA LEU A 63 -16.83 25.94 8.64
C LEU A 63 -17.62 27.22 8.89
N LYS A 64 -17.80 27.56 10.17
CA LYS A 64 -18.25 28.90 10.57
C LYS A 64 -17.03 29.82 10.68
N ALA A 65 -17.25 31.13 10.62
CA ALA A 65 -16.19 32.10 10.83
C ALA A 65 -15.47 31.85 12.18
N GLY A 66 -14.14 31.77 12.14
CA GLY A 66 -13.31 31.50 13.31
C GLY A 66 -13.35 30.05 13.84
N ALA A 67 -14.12 29.15 13.22
CA ALA A 67 -14.17 27.75 13.62
C ALA A 67 -13.03 26.92 13.02
N THR A 68 -12.68 25.83 13.69
CA THR A 68 -11.73 24.83 13.20
C THR A 68 -12.44 23.48 13.09
N ASP A 69 -12.02 22.66 12.12
CA ASP A 69 -12.53 21.30 11.95
C ASP A 69 -11.39 20.35 11.58
N LYS A 70 -11.57 19.05 11.85
CA LYS A 70 -10.55 18.01 11.63
C LYS A 70 -11.00 17.07 10.52
N LEU A 71 -10.28 17.06 9.40
CA LEU A 71 -10.46 16.07 8.33
C LEU A 71 -9.60 14.84 8.63
N ARG A 72 -10.19 13.64 8.61
CA ARG A 72 -9.43 12.41 8.87
C ARG A 72 -9.16 11.68 7.55
N ALA A 73 -7.89 11.39 7.33
CA ALA A 73 -7.43 10.52 6.26
C ALA A 73 -7.12 9.13 6.83
N SER A 74 -7.61 8.11 6.16
CA SER A 74 -7.23 6.71 6.37
C SER A 74 -6.15 6.34 5.35
N PHE A 75 -5.13 5.61 5.80
CA PHE A 75 -4.08 5.05 4.95
C PHE A 75 -4.03 3.53 5.15
N LEU A 76 -4.36 2.78 4.10
CA LEU A 76 -4.35 1.31 4.08
C LEU A 76 -3.84 0.80 2.72
N PRO A 77 -2.52 0.70 2.54
CA PRO A 77 -1.92 0.26 1.29
C PRO A 77 -1.99 -1.27 1.13
N PHE A 78 -2.26 -1.72 -0.09
CA PHE A 78 -2.22 -3.15 -0.49
C PHE A 78 -1.02 -3.47 -1.40
N ALA A 79 -0.27 -2.45 -1.80
CA ALA A 79 0.96 -2.57 -2.57
C ALA A 79 2.11 -1.90 -1.81
N LEU A 80 3.32 -2.44 -1.98
CA LEU A 80 4.54 -1.89 -1.39
C LEU A 80 4.95 -0.59 -2.11
N GLY A 81 5.77 0.21 -1.43
CA GLY A 81 6.35 1.44 -1.97
C GLY A 81 5.63 2.71 -1.52
N ALA A 82 5.97 3.82 -2.18
CA ALA A 82 5.41 5.13 -1.89
C ALA A 82 4.05 5.31 -2.59
N HIS A 83 3.08 5.83 -1.84
CA HIS A 83 1.75 6.18 -2.29
C HIS A 83 1.55 7.68 -2.12
N TYR A 84 1.01 8.30 -3.16
CA TYR A 84 0.76 9.74 -3.20
C TYR A 84 -0.73 10.01 -3.31
N CYS A 85 -1.21 11.01 -2.57
CA CYS A 85 -2.58 11.48 -2.66
C CYS A 85 -2.61 13.01 -2.57
N THR A 86 -3.19 13.66 -3.56
CA THR A 86 -3.39 15.10 -3.56
C THR A 86 -4.79 15.42 -3.02
N VAL A 87 -4.85 16.12 -1.90
CA VAL A 87 -6.09 16.64 -1.31
C VAL A 87 -6.26 18.07 -1.76
N VAL A 88 -7.24 18.31 -2.61
CA VAL A 88 -7.56 19.62 -3.12
C VAL A 88 -8.81 20.15 -2.43
N MET A 89 -8.66 21.21 -1.64
CA MET A 89 -9.77 21.92 -1.01
C MET A 89 -10.08 23.17 -1.81
N LYS A 90 -11.30 23.23 -2.34
CA LYS A 90 -11.80 24.37 -3.12
C LYS A 90 -13.00 24.98 -2.41
N ASP A 91 -12.94 26.29 -2.23
CA ASP A 91 -14.06 27.11 -1.82
C ASP A 91 -14.25 28.26 -2.81
N LYS A 92 -15.50 28.65 -3.06
CA LYS A 92 -15.81 29.68 -4.05
C LYS A 92 -15.32 31.06 -3.60
N ASP A 93 -15.37 31.32 -2.30
CA ASP A 93 -15.12 32.64 -1.72
C ASP A 93 -13.72 32.72 -1.09
N ALA A 94 -13.21 31.62 -0.53
CA ALA A 94 -11.90 31.56 0.11
C ALA A 94 -10.76 31.03 -0.80
N GLY A 95 -11.08 30.58 -2.02
CA GLY A 95 -10.09 30.10 -2.99
C GLY A 95 -9.75 28.61 -2.86
N GLU A 96 -8.55 28.23 -3.28
CA GLU A 96 -8.10 26.84 -3.36
C GLU A 96 -6.77 26.64 -2.66
N PHE A 97 -6.65 25.51 -1.97
CA PHE A 97 -5.38 25.07 -1.38
C PHE A 97 -5.24 23.56 -1.51
N VAL A 98 -3.99 23.13 -1.62
CA VAL A 98 -3.62 21.77 -2.02
C VAL A 98 -2.67 21.20 -1.00
N TYR A 99 -2.95 19.99 -0.54
CA TYR A 99 -2.03 19.18 0.25
C TYR A 99 -1.62 17.94 -0.52
N GLU A 100 -0.35 17.58 -0.41
CA GLU A 100 0.15 16.29 -0.84
C GLU A 100 0.35 15.39 0.39
N LEU A 101 -0.29 14.23 0.36
CA LEU A 101 -0.11 13.18 1.35
C LEU A 101 0.80 12.12 0.75
N VAL A 102 1.87 11.80 1.47
CA VAL A 102 2.82 10.74 1.09
C VAL A 102 2.78 9.67 2.17
N GLY A 103 2.52 8.43 1.76
CA GLY A 103 2.47 7.27 2.63
C GLY A 103 3.38 6.18 2.08
N GLU A 104 4.26 5.65 2.92
CA GLU A 104 5.20 4.61 2.51
C GLU A 104 4.79 3.26 3.09
N ALA A 105 4.67 2.26 2.22
CA ALA A 105 4.34 0.89 2.57
C ALA A 105 5.59 0.01 2.45
N GLY A 106 6.18 -0.31 3.60
CA GLY A 106 7.31 -1.25 3.69
C GLY A 106 6.85 -2.71 3.72
N LEU A 107 7.82 -3.62 3.82
CA LEU A 107 7.55 -5.03 4.06
C LEU A 107 6.78 -5.23 5.37
N PRO A 108 5.81 -6.16 5.41
CA PRO A 108 5.14 -6.49 6.66
C PRO A 108 6.14 -7.12 7.65
N ALA A 109 5.74 -7.16 8.92
CA ALA A 109 6.48 -7.91 9.93
C ALA A 109 6.68 -9.38 9.49
N PRO A 110 7.83 -10.01 9.82
CA PRO A 110 8.09 -11.40 9.48
C PRO A 110 6.97 -12.33 9.94
N VAL A 111 6.57 -13.26 9.07
CA VAL A 111 5.49 -14.24 9.35
C VAL A 111 5.97 -15.34 10.29
N ALA A 112 7.27 -15.66 10.27
CA ALA A 112 7.89 -16.65 11.13
C ALA A 112 9.33 -16.21 11.46
N GLU A 113 9.78 -16.52 12.68
CA GLU A 113 11.16 -16.33 13.12
C GLU A 113 11.73 -17.68 13.60
N ALA A 114 12.95 -18.02 13.15
CA ALA A 114 13.74 -19.09 13.75
C ALA A 114 14.93 -18.50 14.49
N ARG A 115 15.11 -18.97 15.72
CA ARG A 115 16.30 -18.71 16.54
C ARG A 115 16.84 -20.04 17.03
N GLY A 116 18.14 -20.21 16.99
CA GLY A 116 18.77 -21.38 17.56
C GLY A 116 20.29 -21.27 17.55
N VAL A 117 20.90 -22.21 18.27
CA VAL A 117 22.36 -22.31 18.38
C VAL A 117 22.82 -23.31 17.33
N VAL A 118 23.66 -22.84 16.41
CA VAL A 118 24.28 -23.69 15.37
C VAL A 118 25.72 -23.97 15.78
N PRO A 119 26.09 -25.23 16.06
CA PRO A 119 27.48 -25.60 16.30
C PRO A 119 28.33 -25.30 15.06
N LEU A 120 29.50 -24.69 15.24
CA LEU A 120 30.41 -24.34 14.13
C LEU A 120 30.96 -25.58 13.42
N GLU A 121 31.02 -26.70 14.13
CA GLU A 121 31.52 -27.98 13.61
C GLU A 121 30.49 -28.70 12.73
N ALA A 122 29.21 -28.29 12.75
CA ALA A 122 28.17 -28.92 11.97
C ALA A 122 28.24 -28.46 10.51
N GLN A 123 28.51 -29.39 9.58
CA GLN A 123 28.58 -29.09 8.14
C GLN A 123 27.25 -28.58 7.56
N ASN A 124 26.12 -29.07 8.07
CA ASN A 124 24.79 -28.64 7.66
C ASN A 124 23.88 -28.63 8.89
N HIS A 125 23.17 -27.53 9.11
CA HIS A 125 22.10 -27.44 10.10
C HIS A 125 20.79 -27.05 9.42
N ALA A 126 19.66 -27.60 9.85
CA ALA A 126 18.38 -27.31 9.23
C ALA A 126 17.34 -26.88 10.27
N TYR A 127 16.62 -25.81 9.96
CA TYR A 127 15.44 -25.38 10.72
C TYR A 127 14.18 -25.61 9.92
N ASP A 128 13.18 -26.19 10.56
CA ASP A 128 11.84 -26.32 9.99
C ASP A 128 10.99 -25.12 10.43
N LEU A 129 10.62 -24.28 9.46
CA LEU A 129 9.74 -23.13 9.64
C LEU A 129 8.33 -23.48 9.19
N PHE A 130 7.36 -23.38 10.09
CA PHE A 130 5.96 -23.45 9.71
C PHE A 130 5.53 -22.11 9.10
N VAL A 131 5.07 -22.13 7.85
CA VAL A 131 4.62 -20.92 7.16
C VAL A 131 3.21 -21.14 6.59
N PRO A 132 2.22 -20.35 7.02
CA PRO A 132 0.85 -20.54 6.58
C PRO A 132 0.72 -20.19 5.10
N TRP A 133 0.01 -21.05 4.35
CA TRP A 133 -0.37 -20.76 2.96
C TRP A 133 -1.28 -19.52 2.85
N ALA A 134 -2.16 -19.34 3.84
CA ALA A 134 -3.08 -18.22 3.88
C ALA A 134 -2.43 -16.97 4.50
N ASN A 135 -2.51 -15.84 3.78
CA ASN A 135 -2.05 -14.55 4.28
C ASN A 135 -3.11 -13.90 5.18
N THR A 136 -3.08 -14.22 6.47
CA THR A 136 -4.05 -13.71 7.46
C THR A 136 -4.03 -12.19 7.59
N GLN A 137 -2.87 -11.55 7.38
CA GLN A 137 -2.72 -10.09 7.44
C GLN A 137 -3.42 -9.42 6.26
N LEU A 138 -3.29 -9.99 5.06
CA LEU A 138 -4.02 -9.51 3.88
C LEU A 138 -5.54 -9.64 4.07
N GLU A 139 -6.02 -10.76 4.60
CA GLU A 139 -7.45 -10.94 4.89
C GLU A 139 -7.95 -9.98 5.97
N ALA A 140 -7.16 -9.73 7.01
CA ALA A 140 -7.46 -8.72 8.02
C ALA A 140 -7.50 -7.30 7.42
N ALA A 141 -6.59 -6.99 6.50
CA ALA A 141 -6.57 -5.72 5.77
C ALA A 141 -7.80 -5.58 4.85
N LYS A 142 -8.17 -6.62 4.10
CA LYS A 142 -9.40 -6.65 3.28
C LYS A 142 -10.64 -6.39 4.14
N ARG A 143 -10.75 -7.08 5.28
CA ARG A 143 -11.86 -6.87 6.23
C ARG A 143 -11.87 -5.44 6.77
N THR A 144 -10.72 -4.93 7.20
CA THR A 144 -10.58 -3.56 7.72
C THR A 144 -10.97 -2.53 6.66
N PHE A 145 -10.60 -2.77 5.40
CA PHE A 145 -11.02 -1.91 4.30
C PHE A 145 -12.54 -1.87 4.19
N LEU A 146 -13.18 -3.04 4.06
CA LEU A 146 -14.63 -3.14 3.87
C LEU A 146 -15.45 -2.60 5.04
N GLU A 147 -14.96 -2.72 6.27
CA GLU A 147 -15.68 -2.28 7.48
C GLU A 147 -15.47 -0.80 7.81
N LYS A 148 -14.24 -0.29 7.68
CA LYS A 148 -13.84 1.00 8.27
C LYS A 148 -13.33 2.02 7.26
N HIS A 149 -12.90 1.60 6.07
CA HIS A 149 -12.26 2.51 5.13
C HIS A 149 -13.31 3.36 4.40
N PRO A 150 -13.10 4.68 4.24
CA PRO A 150 -14.09 5.55 3.59
C PRO A 150 -14.44 5.13 2.16
N LEU A 151 -13.47 4.55 1.45
CA LEU A 151 -13.66 4.04 0.07
C LEU A 151 -14.42 2.72 -0.02
N ALA A 152 -14.79 2.07 1.09
CA ALA A 152 -15.59 0.85 1.06
C ALA A 152 -16.99 1.05 0.42
N LYS A 153 -17.49 2.28 0.43
CA LYS A 153 -18.76 2.67 -0.19
C LYS A 153 -18.68 2.70 -1.72
N ASP A 154 -17.49 2.81 -2.26
CA ASP A 154 -17.25 2.76 -3.70
C ASP A 154 -17.24 1.29 -4.15
N LYS A 155 -18.22 0.94 -4.99
CA LYS A 155 -18.40 -0.42 -5.49
C LYS A 155 -17.23 -0.89 -6.35
N GLU A 156 -16.55 0.02 -7.05
CA GLU A 156 -15.40 -0.33 -7.88
C GLU A 156 -14.20 -0.68 -6.99
N GLN A 157 -13.89 0.16 -6.01
CA GLN A 157 -12.81 -0.07 -5.06
C GLN A 157 -13.04 -1.34 -4.22
N ALA A 158 -14.26 -1.53 -3.73
CA ALA A 158 -14.63 -2.74 -3.01
C ALA A 158 -14.62 -3.99 -3.90
N GLY A 159 -14.89 -3.84 -5.19
CA GLY A 159 -14.83 -4.92 -6.19
C GLY A 159 -13.41 -5.46 -6.40
N LEU A 160 -12.40 -4.57 -6.39
CA LEU A 160 -11.00 -4.95 -6.55
C LEU A 160 -10.52 -5.93 -5.45
N LEU A 161 -11.04 -5.82 -4.23
CA LEU A 161 -10.67 -6.72 -3.14
C LEU A 161 -11.26 -8.13 -3.24
N LYS A 162 -12.29 -8.33 -4.07
CA LYS A 162 -12.91 -9.65 -4.28
C LYS A 162 -12.14 -10.48 -5.28
N ALA A 163 -11.43 -9.84 -6.20
CA ALA A 163 -10.48 -10.53 -7.07
C ALA A 163 -9.27 -10.88 -6.22
N ASP A 164 -9.15 -12.15 -5.82
CA ASP A 164 -7.95 -12.62 -5.12
C ASP A 164 -6.90 -13.05 -6.14
N PRO A 165 -5.88 -12.22 -6.44
CA PRO A 165 -4.86 -12.58 -7.42
C PRO A 165 -4.04 -13.80 -6.98
N PHE A 166 -4.03 -14.12 -5.68
CA PHE A 166 -3.25 -15.23 -5.14
C PHE A 166 -4.02 -16.55 -5.10
N LYS A 167 -5.34 -16.54 -5.33
CA LYS A 167 -6.14 -17.77 -5.33
C LYS A 167 -5.76 -18.73 -6.45
N ALA A 168 -5.30 -18.19 -7.58
CA ALA A 168 -4.79 -18.98 -8.70
C ALA A 168 -3.26 -19.21 -8.62
N ALA A 169 -2.58 -18.69 -7.59
CA ALA A 169 -1.15 -18.84 -7.47
C ALA A 169 -0.80 -20.30 -7.16
N SER A 170 -0.09 -20.93 -8.08
CA SER A 170 0.46 -22.28 -7.92
C SER A 170 1.78 -22.29 -7.17
N GLN A 171 2.30 -21.12 -6.74
CA GLN A 171 3.53 -20.99 -5.98
C GLN A 171 3.47 -19.73 -5.09
N LEU A 172 4.03 -19.82 -3.89
CA LEU A 172 4.24 -18.68 -2.99
C LEU A 172 5.74 -18.46 -2.82
N GLU A 173 6.18 -17.23 -3.05
CA GLU A 173 7.56 -16.82 -2.83
C GLU A 173 7.69 -16.12 -1.48
N TYR A 174 8.68 -16.52 -0.69
CA TYR A 174 9.04 -15.93 0.58
C TYR A 174 10.45 -15.35 0.51
N SER A 175 10.62 -14.13 0.98
CA SER A 175 11.93 -13.56 1.24
C SER A 175 12.42 -13.97 2.62
N VAL A 176 13.66 -14.43 2.71
CA VAL A 176 14.32 -14.78 3.97
C VAL A 176 15.38 -13.73 4.26
N SER A 177 15.40 -13.25 5.49
CA SER A 177 16.46 -12.36 5.99
C SER A 177 17.16 -13.02 7.17
N GLN A 178 18.46 -12.80 7.25
CA GLN A 178 19.31 -13.35 8.29
C GLN A 178 20.13 -12.23 8.92
N THR A 179 20.29 -12.30 10.24
CA THR A 179 21.06 -11.31 11.02
C THR A 179 22.48 -11.77 11.35
N ASN A 180 22.75 -13.08 11.31
CA ASN A 180 24.07 -13.65 11.58
C ASN A 180 24.96 -13.56 10.33
N SER A 181 26.20 -13.07 10.44
CA SER A 181 27.13 -12.99 9.30
C SER A 181 27.99 -14.25 9.08
N LEU A 182 28.03 -15.17 10.06
CA LEU A 182 28.85 -16.39 10.03
C LEU A 182 28.14 -17.58 9.37
N MET A 183 26.88 -17.41 8.97
CA MET A 183 26.07 -18.46 8.36
C MET A 183 25.51 -17.94 7.04
N SER A 184 25.25 -18.85 6.11
CA SER A 184 24.58 -18.57 4.84
C SER A 184 23.22 -19.26 4.83
N CYS A 185 22.18 -18.51 4.45
CA CYS A 185 20.84 -19.03 4.19
C CYS A 185 20.38 -18.61 2.78
N PRO A 186 19.47 -19.37 2.16
CA PRO A 186 18.80 -18.92 0.93
C PRO A 186 18.08 -17.60 1.20
N GLY A 187 18.20 -16.61 0.31
CA GLY A 187 17.48 -15.34 0.43
C GLY A 187 16.01 -15.41 -0.02
N LYS A 188 15.64 -16.49 -0.72
CA LYS A 188 14.29 -16.73 -1.24
C LYS A 188 13.92 -18.20 -1.09
N LEU A 189 12.66 -18.46 -0.79
CA LEU A 189 12.08 -19.79 -0.72
C LEU A 189 10.76 -19.81 -1.50
N THR A 190 10.49 -20.91 -2.19
CA THR A 190 9.23 -21.09 -2.92
C THR A 190 8.47 -22.26 -2.34
N LEU A 191 7.22 -22.02 -1.95
CA LEU A 191 6.26 -23.07 -1.61
C LEU A 191 5.38 -23.37 -2.81
N THR A 192 5.33 -24.64 -3.22
CA THR A 192 4.42 -25.15 -4.24
C THR A 192 3.32 -25.95 -3.54
N PRO A 193 2.03 -25.78 -3.90
CA PRO A 193 0.96 -26.57 -3.34
C PRO A 193 1.11 -28.02 -3.83
N GLY A 194 1.35 -28.92 -2.88
CA GLY A 194 1.55 -30.36 -3.07
C GLY A 194 0.95 -31.15 -1.91
N ALA A 195 0.34 -32.30 -2.22
CA ALA A 195 -0.80 -32.87 -1.52
C ALA A 195 -0.59 -33.45 -0.11
N SER A 196 -1.61 -33.19 0.73
CA SER A 196 -2.21 -34.02 1.78
C SER A 196 -1.81 -33.83 3.27
N ALA A 197 -2.90 -33.81 4.04
CA ALA A 197 -3.12 -33.83 5.50
C ALA A 197 -2.60 -32.65 6.36
N PRO A 198 -3.48 -32.01 7.16
CA PRO A 198 -3.04 -31.13 8.22
C PRO A 198 -2.33 -31.95 9.29
N VAL A 199 -1.02 -31.78 9.41
CA VAL A 199 -0.32 -32.20 10.64
C VAL A 199 -0.77 -31.23 11.74
N PRO A 200 -1.27 -31.70 12.90
CA PRO A 200 -1.60 -30.82 14.00
C PRO A 200 -0.35 -30.02 14.37
N VAL A 201 -0.44 -28.69 14.23
CA VAL A 201 0.58 -27.76 14.66
C VAL A 201 0.61 -27.83 16.18
N GLU A 202 1.42 -28.74 16.73
CA GLU A 202 1.81 -28.63 18.13
C GLU A 202 2.46 -27.27 18.31
N LYS A 203 2.07 -26.56 19.37
CA LYS A 203 2.67 -25.29 19.80
C LYS A 203 4.14 -25.54 20.14
N GLY A 204 5.00 -25.60 19.14
CA GLY A 204 6.43 -25.84 19.28
C GLY A 204 7.17 -24.94 18.31
N GLY A 205 8.19 -24.26 18.81
CA GLY A 205 9.05 -23.39 18.01
C GLY A 205 9.80 -24.14 16.90
N PRO A 206 10.81 -23.50 16.28
CA PRO A 206 11.64 -24.13 15.26
C PRO A 206 12.18 -25.46 15.78
N LEU A 207 11.83 -26.56 15.12
CA LEU A 207 12.40 -27.86 15.44
C LEU A 207 13.64 -28.08 14.58
N PRO A 208 14.71 -28.70 15.13
CA PRO A 208 15.85 -29.11 14.34
C PRO A 208 15.38 -30.16 13.33
N GLY A 209 15.38 -29.80 12.05
CA GLY A 209 15.03 -30.70 10.96
C GLY A 209 16.18 -31.69 10.72
N LYS A 210 15.89 -32.98 10.58
CA LYS A 210 16.92 -33.96 10.19
C LYS A 210 17.24 -33.82 8.69
N PRO A 211 18.51 -33.58 8.30
CA PRO A 211 18.89 -33.51 6.89
C PRO A 211 18.46 -34.78 6.13
N GLY A 212 17.78 -34.63 5.00
CA GLY A 212 17.34 -35.74 4.14
C GLY A 212 15.92 -36.26 4.37
N GLU A 213 15.23 -35.83 5.44
CA GLU A 213 13.81 -36.15 5.63
C GLU A 213 12.93 -35.22 4.77
N PRO A 214 11.83 -35.70 4.16
CA PRO A 214 10.88 -34.81 3.51
C PRO A 214 10.24 -33.88 4.55
N ALA A 215 10.22 -32.58 4.28
CA ALA A 215 9.56 -31.63 5.15
C ALA A 215 8.04 -31.89 5.17
N PRO A 216 7.37 -31.75 6.33
CA PRO A 216 5.90 -31.81 6.40
C PRO A 216 5.25 -30.74 5.50
N PRO A 217 3.96 -30.88 5.16
CA PRO A 217 3.24 -29.85 4.41
C PRO A 217 3.25 -28.50 5.17
N ASN A 218 3.40 -27.40 4.43
CA ASN A 218 3.54 -26.03 4.97
C ASN A 218 4.78 -25.81 5.86
N VAL A 219 5.76 -26.71 5.81
CA VAL A 219 7.05 -26.52 6.47
C VAL A 219 8.12 -26.18 5.43
N LEU A 220 8.73 -25.02 5.61
CA LEU A 220 9.91 -24.60 4.88
C LEU A 220 11.15 -25.05 5.65
N ARG A 221 11.94 -25.94 5.04
CA ARG A 221 13.22 -26.36 5.60
C ARG A 221 14.33 -25.40 5.18
N LEU A 222 14.82 -24.63 6.13
CA LEU A 222 15.96 -23.75 5.97
C LEU A 222 17.25 -24.49 6.26
N GLY A 223 18.02 -24.80 5.21
CA GLY A 223 19.40 -25.26 5.36
C GLY A 223 20.34 -24.08 5.63
N LEU A 224 21.05 -24.12 6.75
CA LEU A 224 22.13 -23.21 7.11
C LEU A 224 23.47 -23.88 6.89
N LYS A 225 24.41 -23.11 6.34
CA LYS A 225 25.80 -23.53 6.14
C LYS A 225 26.74 -22.47 6.72
N PRO A 226 27.81 -22.86 7.43
CA PRO A 226 28.88 -21.93 7.77
C PRO A 226 29.45 -21.28 6.50
N VAL A 227 29.80 -19.99 6.58
CA VAL A 227 30.46 -19.23 5.50
C VAL A 227 31.94 -19.53 5.45
#